data_AF-A0A1V3KLA3-F1
#
_entry.id   AF-A0A1V3KLA3-F1
#
_cell.length_a   1.000
_cell.length_b   1.000
_cell.length_c   1.000
_cell.angle_alpha   90.00
_cell.angle_beta   90.00
_cell.angle_gamma   90.00
#
_symmetry.space_group_name_H-M   'P 1'
#
loop_
_entity.id
_entity.type
_entity.pdbx_description
1 polymer ?
#
loop_
_entity_poly.entity_id
_entity_poly.type
_entity_poly.pdbx_seq_one_letter_code
_entity_poly.pdbx_strand_id
1 'polypeptide(L)'
;MNFPRQHHKKPLSQFAKQYDISLRSAQRIAKELGATKSREQYESDAKIRRETAYNLRQSGLKYKEIAEQLGISLNNAQQLVRRYEQSL
;
A
#
# COMPACT_ATOMS: atom_id res chain seq x y z
N MET A 1 -20.63 1.00 12.23
CA MET A 1 -19.88 -0.25 11.97
C MET A 1 -18.39 0.06 12.00
N ASN A 2 -17.64 -0.52 12.93
CA ASN A 2 -16.20 -0.33 13.08
C ASN A 2 -15.49 -1.45 12.30
N PHE A 3 -15.11 -1.20 11.05
CA PHE A 3 -14.39 -2.19 10.25
C PHE A 3 -12.95 -2.30 10.78
N PRO A 4 -12.49 -3.48 11.24
CA PRO A 4 -11.14 -3.64 11.76
C PRO A 4 -10.13 -3.24 10.67
N ARG A 5 -9.13 -2.43 11.05
CA ARG A 5 -7.99 -2.10 10.18
C ARG A 5 -7.27 -3.40 9.84
N GLN A 6 -7.54 -3.96 8.67
CA GLN A 6 -6.94 -5.23 8.25
C GLN A 6 -5.43 -5.01 8.00
N HIS A 7 -4.59 -5.34 8.99
CA HIS A 7 -3.16 -5.53 8.76
C HIS A 7 -2.96 -6.89 8.08
N HIS A 8 -3.11 -6.93 6.76
CA HIS A 8 -3.09 -8.17 5.96
C HIS A 8 -1.76 -8.94 5.95
N LYS A 9 -0.71 -8.52 6.68
CA LYS A 9 0.59 -9.21 6.75
C LYS A 9 1.18 -9.12 8.15
N LYS A 10 1.71 -10.25 8.65
CA LYS A 10 2.52 -10.26 9.89
C LYS A 10 3.73 -9.35 9.68
N PRO A 11 3.98 -8.35 10.57
CA PRO A 11 5.11 -7.45 10.40
C PRO A 11 6.44 -8.18 10.62
N LEU A 12 7.50 -7.69 9.99
CA LEU A 12 8.88 -8.18 10.18
C LEU A 12 9.32 -8.18 11.65
N SER A 13 8.75 -7.31 12.48
CA SER A 13 8.98 -7.31 13.92
C SER A 13 8.42 -8.55 14.61
N GLN A 14 7.28 -9.06 14.17
CA GLN A 14 6.72 -10.29 14.69
C GLN A 14 7.52 -11.51 14.22
N PHE A 15 8.00 -11.48 12.97
CA PHE A 15 8.93 -12.50 12.46
C PHE A 15 10.23 -12.50 13.27
N ALA A 16 10.82 -11.33 13.52
CA ALA A 16 12.03 -11.20 14.32
C ALA A 16 11.87 -11.81 15.73
N LYS A 17 10.73 -11.55 16.39
CA LYS A 17 10.38 -12.16 17.68
C LYS A 17 10.20 -13.68 17.61
N GLN A 18 9.53 -14.18 16.57
CA GLN A 18 9.24 -15.61 16.41
C GLN A 18 10.51 -16.45 16.25
N TYR A 19 11.53 -15.90 15.57
CA TYR A 19 12.77 -16.61 15.27
C TYR A 19 13.95 -16.18 16.17
N ASP A 20 13.67 -15.39 17.21
CA ASP A 20 14.68 -14.85 18.13
C ASP A 20 15.88 -14.18 17.44
N ILE A 21 15.61 -13.41 16.38
CA ILE A 21 16.61 -12.64 15.64
C ILE A 21 16.38 -11.16 15.80
N SER A 22 17.44 -10.37 15.67
CA SER A 22 17.31 -8.91 15.66
C SER A 22 16.44 -8.45 14.47
N LEU A 23 15.70 -7.35 14.66
CA LEU A 23 14.92 -6.73 13.57
C LEU A 23 15.80 -6.38 12.36
N ARG A 24 17.04 -5.97 12.62
CA ARG A 24 18.03 -5.65 11.57
C ARG A 24 18.43 -6.88 10.77
N SER A 25 18.62 -8.02 11.43
CA SER A 25 18.89 -9.30 10.76
C SER A 25 17.69 -9.74 9.92
N ALA A 26 16.47 -9.65 10.44
CA ALA A 26 15.25 -9.96 9.71
C ALA A 26 15.08 -9.07 8.46
N GLN A 27 15.35 -7.77 8.57
CA GLN A 27 15.34 -6.82 7.44
C GLN A 27 16.39 -7.17 6.39
N ARG A 28 17.62 -7.50 6.80
CA ARG A 28 18.67 -7.92 5.88
C ARG A 28 18.27 -9.17 5.10
N ILE A 29 17.82 -10.21 5.80
CA ILE A 29 17.37 -11.46 5.19
C ILE A 29 16.20 -11.21 4.23
N ALA A 30 15.21 -10.42 4.62
CA ALA A 30 14.08 -10.10 3.76
C ALA A 30 14.48 -9.32 2.49
N LYS A 31 15.51 -8.49 2.58
CA LYS A 31 16.10 -7.79 1.44
C LYS A 31 16.87 -8.75 0.53
N GLU A 32 17.72 -9.60 1.09
CA GLU A 32 18.52 -10.61 0.36
C GLU A 32 17.61 -11.61 -0.38
N LEU A 33 16.50 -12.01 0.24
CA LEU A 33 15.51 -12.91 -0.34
C LEU A 33 14.54 -12.21 -1.32
N GLY A 34 14.68 -10.90 -1.56
CA GLY A 34 13.78 -10.15 -2.44
C GLY A 34 12.33 -10.04 -1.93
N ALA A 35 12.08 -10.33 -0.65
CA ALA A 35 10.77 -10.23 -0.02
C ALA A 35 10.33 -8.78 0.25
N THR A 36 11.24 -7.82 0.10
CA THR A 36 10.98 -6.38 0.16
C THR A 36 11.09 -5.74 -1.23
N LYS A 37 10.13 -4.88 -1.59
CA LYS A 37 10.20 -4.12 -2.85
C LYS A 37 11.36 -3.12 -2.79
N SER A 38 12.05 -2.93 -3.92
CA SER A 38 13.00 -1.82 -4.05
C SER A 38 12.28 -0.48 -3.96
N ARG A 39 13.04 0.60 -3.71
CA ARG A 39 12.47 1.95 -3.70
C ARG A 39 11.81 2.29 -5.04
N GLU A 40 12.47 1.96 -6.15
CA GLU A 40 11.95 2.18 -7.50
C GLU A 40 10.66 1.39 -7.75
N GLN A 41 10.61 0.12 -7.36
CA GLN A 41 9.40 -0.70 -7.46
C GLN A 41 8.25 -0.15 -6.60
N TYR A 42 8.56 0.38 -5.41
CA TYR A 42 7.56 1.01 -4.58
C TYR A 42 7.00 2.29 -5.22
N GLU A 43 7.86 3.11 -5.80
CA GLU A 43 7.48 4.35 -6.47
C GLU A 43 6.66 4.08 -7.75
N SER A 44 7.04 3.08 -8.54
CA SER A 44 6.28 2.68 -9.74
C SER A 44 4.89 2.14 -9.38
N ASP A 45 4.80 1.25 -8.39
CA ASP A 45 3.51 0.77 -7.86
C ASP A 45 2.63 1.91 -7.35
N ALA A 46 3.24 2.87 -6.64
CA ALA A 46 2.53 4.01 -6.11
C ALA A 46 1.98 4.90 -7.24
N LYS A 47 2.75 5.09 -8.32
CA LYS A 47 2.30 5.82 -9.51
C LYS A 47 1.10 5.11 -10.16
N ILE A 48 1.21 3.80 -10.39
CA ILE A 48 0.13 3.00 -10.98
C ILE A 48 -1.15 3.10 -10.14
N ARG A 49 -1.04 2.97 -8.80
CA ARG A 49 -2.22 3.09 -7.91
C ARG A 49 -2.89 4.47 -7.93
N ARG A 50 -2.10 5.53 -8.09
CA ARG A 50 -2.63 6.91 -8.19
C ARG A 50 -3.34 7.10 -9.52
N GLU A 51 -2.73 6.64 -10.60
CA GLU A 51 -3.29 6.69 -11.95
C GLU A 51 -4.58 5.89 -12.06
N THR A 52 -4.62 4.66 -11.53
CA THR A 52 -5.86 3.85 -11.55
C THR A 52 -6.98 4.51 -10.76
N ALA A 53 -6.69 5.05 -9.57
CA ALA A 53 -7.69 5.79 -8.79
C ALA A 53 -8.20 7.05 -9.54
N TYR A 54 -7.31 7.78 -10.20
CA TYR A 54 -7.68 8.95 -11.01
C TYR A 54 -8.55 8.56 -12.21
N ASN A 55 -8.17 7.52 -12.97
CA ASN A 55 -8.93 7.05 -14.12
C ASN A 55 -10.33 6.56 -13.73
N LEU A 56 -10.46 5.84 -12.61
CA LEU A 56 -11.77 5.45 -12.07
C LEU A 56 -12.61 6.66 -11.66
N ARG A 57 -11.96 7.73 -11.18
CA ARG A 57 -12.66 8.98 -10.88
C ARG A 57 -13.16 9.68 -12.15
N GLN A 58 -12.34 9.70 -13.20
CA GLN A 58 -12.71 10.27 -14.50
C GLN A 58 -13.83 9.47 -15.19
N SER A 59 -13.91 8.15 -14.97
CA SER A 59 -15.02 7.34 -15.45
C SER A 59 -16.32 7.50 -14.63
N GLY A 60 -16.36 8.43 -13.67
CA GLY A 60 -17.57 8.82 -12.94
C GLY A 60 -17.82 8.09 -11.62
N LEU A 61 -16.92 7.19 -11.18
CA LEU A 61 -17.10 6.50 -9.90
C LEU A 61 -16.96 7.48 -8.72
N LYS A 62 -17.74 7.23 -7.66
CA LYS A 62 -17.60 7.92 -6.38
C LYS A 62 -16.40 7.37 -5.61
N TYR A 63 -15.80 8.19 -4.75
CA TYR A 63 -14.66 7.78 -3.92
C TYR A 63 -14.91 6.52 -3.08
N LYS A 64 -16.16 6.28 -2.67
CA LYS A 64 -16.54 5.07 -1.94
C LYS A 64 -16.40 3.81 -2.81
N GLU A 65 -16.88 3.86 -4.05
CA GLU A 65 -16.81 2.75 -5.01
C GLU A 65 -15.36 2.47 -5.42
N ILE A 66 -14.57 3.53 -5.62
CA ILE A 66 -13.13 3.42 -5.88
C ILE A 66 -12.41 2.74 -4.69
N ALA A 67 -12.78 3.11 -3.46
CA ALA A 67 -12.21 2.53 -2.25
C ALA A 67 -12.56 1.04 -2.12
N GLU A 68 -13.80 0.66 -2.41
CA GLU A 68 -14.25 -0.73 -2.43
C GLU A 68 -13.53 -1.54 -3.51
N GLN A 69 -13.43 -1.02 -4.73
CA GLN A 69 -12.76 -1.69 -5.86
C GLN A 69 -11.25 -1.87 -5.62
N LEU A 70 -10.59 -0.92 -4.96
CA LEU A 70 -9.17 -1.00 -4.63
C LEU A 70 -8.88 -1.67 -3.29
N GLY A 71 -9.91 -2.04 -2.51
CA GLY A 71 -9.75 -2.63 -1.18
C GLY A 71 -9.07 -1.70 -0.17
N ILE A 72 -9.28 -0.39 -0.27
CA ILE A 72 -8.66 0.64 0.58
C ILE A 72 -9.72 1.46 1.32
N SER A 73 -9.29 2.33 2.23
CA SER A 73 -10.20 3.27 2.89
C SER A 73 -10.61 4.41 1.96
N LEU A 74 -11.79 4.99 2.21
CA LEU A 74 -12.29 6.15 1.47
C LEU A 74 -11.31 7.33 1.48
N ASN A 75 -10.69 7.60 2.63
CA ASN A 75 -9.67 8.65 2.75
C ASN A 75 -8.42 8.34 1.91
N ASN A 76 -8.01 7.07 1.81
CA ASN A 76 -6.90 6.68 0.94
C ASN A 76 -7.26 6.85 -0.54
N ALA A 77 -8.47 6.48 -0.96
CA ALA A 77 -8.92 6.69 -2.33
C ALA A 77 -8.92 8.17 -2.71
N GLN A 78 -9.43 9.06 -1.85
CA GLN A 78 -9.37 10.51 -2.06
C GLN A 78 -7.93 11.03 -2.16
N GLN A 79 -7.03 10.57 -1.28
CA GLN A 79 -5.63 10.98 -1.32
C GLN A 79 -4.91 10.52 -2.58
N LEU A 80 -5.20 9.31 -3.10
CA LEU A 80 -4.59 8.82 -4.32
C LEU A 80 -4.92 9.73 -5.51
N VAL A 81 -6.19 10.10 -5.67
CA VAL A 81 -6.65 11.01 -6.73
C VAL A 81 -5.99 12.39 -6.60
N ARG A 82 -6.08 13.00 -5.41
CA ARG A 82 -5.49 14.34 -5.15
C ARG A 82 -3.98 14.39 -5.44
N ARG A 83 -3.25 13.34 -5.04
CA ARG A 83 -1.80 13.25 -5.27
C ARG A 83 -1.46 13.06 -6.74
N TYR A 84 -2.33 12.42 -7.53
CA TYR A 84 -2.16 12.30 -8.97
C TYR A 84 -2.35 13.67 -9.63
N GLU A 85 -3.42 14.39 -9.27
CA GLU A 85 -3.71 15.74 -9.77
C GLU A 85 -2.59 16.74 -9.51
N GLN A 86 -1.92 16.64 -8.36
CA GLN A 86 -0.75 17.46 -8.02
C GLN A 86 0.53 17.09 -8.78
N SER A 87 0.55 15.94 -9.46
CA SER A 87 1.71 15.43 -10.20
C SER A 87 1.56 15.54 -11.73
N LEU A 88 0.40 16.05 -12.19
CA LEU A 88 0.17 16.47 -13.57
C LEU A 88 0.81 17.84 -13.81
#